data_AF-A0A0R0JYL3-F1
#
_entry.id   AF-A0A0R0JYL3-F1
#
_cell.length_a   1.000
_cell.length_b   1.000
_cell.length_c   1.000
_cell.angle_alpha   90.00
_cell.angle_beta   90.00
_cell.angle_gamma   90.00
#
_symmetry.space_group_name_H-M   'P 1'
#
loop_
_entity.id
_entity.type
_entity.pdbx_description
1 polymer ?
#
loop_
_entity_poly.entity_id
_entity_poly.type
_entity_poly.pdbx_seq_one_letter_code
_entity_poly.pdbx_strand_id
1 'polypeptide(L)'
;MTRERVSQKLNCLKSLPQCPPLHDKIPTPIYKQFDGRLLHMPPKSNTSSASYGYSQFHPQQPGSLFPKAKVPTTTTSPRPWACTCFPTTSKALSNFGDANCMEQLLVHCANAIETNDVTLAQQILWVLNNIAPPDGDSNQRLASGFLRALTARAAKTGTCKMLVPAGGTNLSIDTHRFNVIELANFVDLTPWHRFGFTAANAAILEATEGFSVIHIVDLSLTHCMQIPTLVDAIASRNYHEVPPPIIKLTVAADASFRDNIPPMLDLSYDELGAKLVNFARSRNMVMEFRVVSSSYRDGFAGLIEHLRVQQQHFVYAAESRTTPSEALVINCHMMLHYIPDETLSDTTGLTSFLYDSSSLAASSAVSVTPTSSLRSLFLKSLRGLDPTVVILVDEDADLTSNNLVCRLRSAFNYLWIPYDTVDTFLPRGSKQRQWYEADICWKIENVIAHEGVQRVERVEPKNRWEQRMKNASFQGVAFSEDSVAEVKAMLDEHAAGWGLKKEDEHIVLTWKGHNVVFASAWLPA
;
A
#
# COMPACT_ATOMS: atom_id res chain seq x y z
N MET A 1 -13.11 -12.64 -17.13
CA MET A 1 -12.34 -13.85 -17.52
C MET A 1 -10.92 -13.78 -16.95
N THR A 2 -10.73 -13.04 -15.84
CA THR A 2 -9.43 -12.54 -15.38
C THR A 2 -9.16 -12.92 -13.92
N ARG A 3 -10.20 -13.09 -13.08
CA ARG A 3 -10.09 -13.69 -11.74
C ARG A 3 -9.53 -15.11 -11.76
N GLU A 4 -10.01 -15.96 -12.68
CA GLU A 4 -9.43 -17.29 -12.91
C GLU A 4 -8.03 -17.23 -13.52
N ARG A 5 -7.74 -16.27 -14.42
CA ARG A 5 -6.41 -16.19 -15.05
C ARG A 5 -5.33 -15.71 -14.08
N VAL A 6 -5.63 -14.74 -13.22
CA VAL A 6 -4.67 -14.28 -12.19
C VAL A 6 -4.51 -15.33 -11.12
N SER A 7 -5.60 -15.94 -10.63
CA SER A 7 -5.52 -17.07 -9.70
C SER A 7 -4.80 -18.28 -10.31
N GLN A 8 -5.00 -18.61 -11.59
CA GLN A 8 -4.24 -19.64 -12.32
C GLN A 8 -2.77 -19.27 -12.49
N LYS A 9 -2.45 -18.02 -12.84
CA LYS A 9 -1.06 -17.53 -12.97
C LYS A 9 -0.33 -17.57 -11.63
N LEU A 10 -1.00 -17.22 -10.54
CA LEU A 10 -0.48 -17.36 -9.18
C LEU A 10 -0.44 -18.83 -8.73
N ASN A 11 -1.36 -19.67 -9.20
CA ASN A 11 -1.32 -21.12 -8.98
C ASN A 11 -0.14 -21.77 -9.73
N CYS A 12 0.37 -21.21 -10.83
CA CYS A 12 1.61 -21.68 -11.47
C CYS A 12 2.82 -21.59 -10.51
N LEU A 13 2.83 -20.66 -9.55
CA LEU A 13 3.84 -20.62 -8.49
C LEU A 13 3.70 -21.78 -7.49
N LYS A 14 2.52 -22.44 -7.42
CA LYS A 14 2.24 -23.61 -6.57
C LYS A 14 2.69 -24.93 -7.19
N SER A 15 2.82 -25.00 -8.51
CA SER A 15 3.13 -26.24 -9.24
C SER A 15 4.59 -26.38 -9.67
N LEU A 16 5.45 -25.39 -9.35
CA LEU A 16 6.88 -25.49 -9.63
C LEU A 16 7.52 -26.46 -8.62
N PRO A 17 8.19 -27.54 -9.08
CA PRO A 17 8.88 -28.45 -8.18
C PRO A 17 9.92 -27.67 -7.37
N GLN A 18 10.01 -27.96 -6.07
CA GLN A 18 11.15 -27.52 -5.27
C GLN A 18 12.41 -28.07 -5.96
N CYS A 19 13.25 -27.18 -6.50
CA CYS A 19 14.58 -27.59 -6.92
C CYS A 19 15.30 -28.14 -5.68
N PRO A 20 15.85 -29.36 -5.74
CA PRO A 20 16.76 -29.79 -4.69
C PRO A 20 17.96 -28.83 -4.69
N PRO A 21 18.58 -28.57 -3.53
CA PRO A 21 19.76 -27.72 -3.49
C PRO A 21 20.83 -28.29 -4.42
N LEU A 22 21.37 -27.44 -5.30
CA LEU A 22 22.58 -27.71 -6.06
C LEU A 22 23.73 -27.85 -5.07
N HIS A 23 23.97 -29.07 -4.59
CA HIS A 23 25.22 -29.42 -3.95
C HIS A 23 26.27 -29.64 -5.04
N ASP A 24 27.17 -28.67 -5.16
CA ASP A 24 28.42 -28.86 -5.91
C ASP A 24 29.25 -29.98 -5.28
N LYS A 25 29.76 -30.80 -6.19
CA LYS A 25 30.53 -32.02 -5.96
C LYS A 25 31.84 -31.72 -5.23
N ILE A 26 32.03 -32.30 -4.04
CA ILE A 26 33.36 -32.76 -3.57
C ILE A 26 33.17 -34.13 -2.86
N PRO A 27 34.02 -35.16 -3.08
CA PRO A 27 33.66 -36.56 -2.84
C PRO A 27 34.01 -37.11 -1.44
N THR A 28 32.99 -37.69 -0.77
CA THR A 28 32.97 -39.02 -0.04
C THR A 28 33.89 -39.32 1.17
N PRO A 29 33.62 -40.35 2.05
CA PRO A 29 32.37 -41.12 2.33
C PRO A 29 32.11 -41.66 3.79
N ILE A 30 30.99 -42.41 3.97
CA ILE A 30 30.63 -43.51 4.95
C ILE A 30 30.26 -43.08 6.40
N TYR A 31 29.03 -43.28 6.94
CA TYR A 31 28.36 -44.57 7.29
C TYR A 31 26.81 -44.52 7.41
N LYS A 32 26.19 -45.66 7.06
CA LYS A 32 24.78 -46.13 7.16
C LYS A 32 24.32 -46.28 8.64
N GLN A 33 23.05 -46.50 9.06
CA GLN A 33 22.01 -47.40 8.53
C GLN A 33 20.64 -47.23 9.23
N PHE A 34 19.60 -47.64 8.51
CA PHE A 34 18.14 -47.76 8.74
C PHE A 34 17.66 -48.63 9.93
N ASP A 35 16.45 -48.34 10.43
CA ASP A 35 15.21 -49.20 10.47
C ASP A 35 14.20 -48.57 11.47
N GLY A 36 12.87 -48.59 11.35
CA GLY A 36 11.94 -49.26 10.44
C GLY A 36 10.49 -49.11 10.97
N ARG A 37 9.53 -49.55 10.14
CA ARG A 37 8.12 -49.96 10.43
C ARG A 37 6.98 -48.92 10.38
N LEU A 38 6.34 -48.91 9.20
CA LEU A 38 4.92 -49.19 8.87
C LEU A 38 3.87 -49.29 10.00
N LEU A 39 2.64 -48.77 9.78
CA LEU A 39 1.45 -49.52 9.25
C LEU A 39 0.13 -48.67 9.23
N HIS A 40 -0.64 -48.79 8.13
CA HIS A 40 -2.13 -48.91 7.94
C HIS A 40 -3.13 -47.83 8.45
N MET A 41 -4.29 -47.47 7.83
CA MET A 41 -5.05 -47.79 6.59
C MET A 41 -6.30 -46.81 6.48
N PRO A 42 -7.32 -46.92 5.57
CA PRO A 42 -7.78 -45.82 4.69
C PRO A 42 -9.35 -45.61 4.77
N PRO A 43 -10.07 -45.00 3.79
CA PRO A 43 -11.36 -44.30 3.99
C PRO A 43 -12.64 -45.10 3.67
N LYS A 44 -13.83 -44.56 4.02
CA LYS A 44 -15.03 -44.40 3.15
C LYS A 44 -16.31 -43.90 3.88
N SER A 45 -17.00 -42.97 3.20
CA SER A 45 -18.46 -42.78 2.99
C SER A 45 -19.49 -42.70 4.15
N ASN A 46 -20.31 -41.63 4.20
CA ASN A 46 -21.72 -41.65 3.75
C ASN A 46 -22.50 -40.31 3.99
N THR A 47 -23.07 -39.81 2.88
CA THR A 47 -24.41 -39.21 2.64
C THR A 47 -25.33 -38.68 3.77
N SER A 48 -25.85 -37.45 3.59
CA SER A 48 -27.29 -37.06 3.44
C SER A 48 -27.41 -35.53 3.66
N SER A 49 -27.69 -34.71 2.64
CA SER A 49 -29.00 -34.25 2.11
C SER A 49 -29.92 -33.53 3.12
N ALA A 50 -30.04 -32.20 3.00
CA ALA A 50 -31.30 -31.47 3.18
C ALA A 50 -31.20 -30.07 2.53
N SER A 51 -32.03 -29.87 1.52
CA SER A 51 -32.30 -28.64 0.79
C SER A 51 -33.48 -27.89 1.41
N TYR A 52 -33.43 -26.57 1.53
CA TYR A 52 -34.61 -25.69 1.48
C TYR A 52 -34.23 -24.35 0.83
N GLY A 53 -34.94 -24.02 -0.25
CA GLY A 53 -34.75 -22.80 -1.03
C GLY A 53 -35.64 -21.65 -0.58
N TYR A 54 -35.41 -20.47 -1.14
CA TYR A 54 -36.40 -19.40 -1.22
C TYR A 54 -36.27 -18.64 -2.54
N SER A 55 -37.42 -18.46 -3.18
CA SER A 55 -37.62 -17.88 -4.51
C SER A 55 -37.75 -16.36 -4.46
N GLN A 56 -37.34 -15.71 -5.55
CA GLN A 56 -37.53 -14.29 -5.90
C GLN A 56 -39.01 -13.89 -5.99
N PHE A 57 -39.34 -12.64 -5.64
CA PHE A 57 -40.40 -11.83 -6.29
C PHE A 57 -40.16 -10.31 -6.12
N HIS A 58 -40.49 -9.57 -7.18
CA HIS A 58 -40.23 -8.14 -7.48
C HIS A 58 -41.15 -7.13 -6.74
N PRO A 59 -40.83 -5.80 -6.78
CA PRO A 59 -41.44 -4.75 -5.97
C PRO A 59 -42.55 -3.94 -6.68
N GLN A 60 -43.42 -3.29 -5.91
CA GLN A 60 -44.27 -2.17 -6.37
C GLN A 60 -44.46 -1.11 -5.26
N GLN A 61 -44.25 0.17 -5.61
CA GLN A 61 -44.66 1.36 -4.85
C GLN A 61 -46.12 1.74 -5.17
N PRO A 62 -46.74 2.63 -4.36
CA PRO A 62 -47.31 3.84 -4.95
C PRO A 62 -47.09 5.12 -4.12
N GLY A 63 -47.05 6.27 -4.81
CA GLY A 63 -46.89 7.60 -4.22
C GLY A 63 -48.21 8.37 -3.97
N SER A 64 -48.10 9.53 -3.31
CA SER A 64 -48.90 10.76 -3.52
C SER A 64 -48.50 11.85 -2.48
N LEU A 65 -47.95 12.98 -2.94
CA LEU A 65 -48.50 14.36 -2.97
C LEU A 65 -48.32 15.26 -1.71
N PHE A 66 -47.30 16.15 -1.78
CA PHE A 66 -47.21 17.64 -1.61
C PHE A 66 -48.19 18.46 -0.69
N PRO A 67 -47.92 19.77 -0.34
CA PRO A 67 -46.73 20.62 -0.50
C PRO A 67 -46.36 21.56 0.71
N LYS A 68 -45.27 22.33 0.47
CA LYS A 68 -44.50 23.35 1.24
C LYS A 68 -45.23 24.53 1.93
N ALA A 69 -44.63 25.06 3.00
CA ALA A 69 -44.58 26.49 3.37
C ALA A 69 -43.36 26.78 4.30
N LYS A 70 -42.35 27.54 3.85
CA LYS A 70 -42.03 28.99 4.07
C LYS A 70 -41.07 29.27 5.26
N VAL A 71 -39.94 29.91 4.94
CA VAL A 71 -38.87 30.44 5.83
C VAL A 71 -39.01 31.97 5.93
N PRO A 72 -38.57 32.61 7.03
CA PRO A 72 -37.55 33.68 6.91
C PRO A 72 -36.51 33.78 8.08
N THR A 73 -35.21 33.86 7.74
CA THR A 73 -34.20 34.91 8.11
C THR A 73 -34.37 35.69 9.44
N THR A 74 -33.38 35.91 10.33
CA THR A 74 -32.06 36.56 10.15
C THR A 74 -31.21 36.55 11.47
N THR A 75 -29.89 36.43 11.34
CA THR A 75 -28.75 37.01 12.13
C THR A 75 -28.71 36.98 13.68
N THR A 76 -27.70 36.31 14.27
CA THR A 76 -26.51 36.89 14.97
C THR A 76 -25.69 35.79 15.72
N SER A 77 -24.36 35.87 15.66
CA SER A 77 -23.32 35.09 16.40
C SER A 77 -22.83 35.90 17.63
N PRO A 78 -22.03 35.42 18.64
CA PRO A 78 -21.34 34.12 18.85
C PRO A 78 -21.53 33.45 20.25
N ARG A 79 -21.04 32.20 20.36
CA ARG A 79 -20.74 31.32 21.54
C ARG A 79 -20.15 32.03 22.79
N PRO A 80 -20.23 31.49 24.04
CA PRO A 80 -19.63 30.19 24.43
C PRO A 80 -20.30 29.34 25.55
N TRP A 81 -19.93 28.05 25.55
CA TRP A 81 -20.04 27.05 26.62
C TRP A 81 -21.39 26.80 27.32
N ALA A 82 -21.95 25.62 27.05
CA ALA A 82 -22.74 24.87 28.04
C ALA A 82 -22.45 23.38 27.89
N CYS A 83 -21.50 22.89 28.70
CA CYS A 83 -21.35 21.48 29.03
C CYS A 83 -22.57 21.03 29.85
N THR A 84 -23.57 20.45 29.21
CA THR A 84 -24.56 19.58 29.87
C THR A 84 -25.26 18.76 28.80
N CYS A 85 -24.87 17.51 28.60
CA CYS A 85 -25.77 16.44 28.15
C CYS A 85 -25.02 15.11 28.25
N PHE A 86 -25.04 14.50 29.43
CA PHE A 86 -25.05 13.04 29.52
C PHE A 86 -26.51 12.61 29.48
N PRO A 87 -27.02 12.02 28.38
CA PRO A 87 -28.39 11.56 28.34
C PRO A 87 -28.48 10.13 28.92
N THR A 88 -29.13 10.01 30.07
CA THR A 88 -29.37 8.75 30.81
C THR A 88 -30.51 7.90 30.23
N THR A 89 -30.79 7.96 28.92
CA THR A 89 -31.90 7.22 28.28
C THR A 89 -31.41 6.40 27.08
N SER A 90 -31.89 5.15 26.95
CA SER A 90 -31.44 4.22 25.89
C SER A 90 -31.69 4.71 24.46
N LYS A 91 -32.63 5.65 24.27
CA LYS A 91 -32.87 6.32 22.98
C LYS A 91 -31.81 7.36 22.60
N ALA A 92 -31.02 7.85 23.55
CA ALA A 92 -29.91 8.74 23.24
C ALA A 92 -28.64 7.95 22.88
N LEU A 93 -28.49 6.73 23.41
CA LEU A 93 -27.41 5.81 23.02
C LEU A 93 -27.46 5.45 21.53
N SER A 94 -28.64 5.35 20.91
CA SER A 94 -28.74 5.10 19.46
C SER A 94 -28.21 6.25 18.61
N ASN A 95 -28.18 7.50 19.12
CA ASN A 95 -27.60 8.63 18.40
C ASN A 95 -26.05 8.64 18.45
N PHE A 96 -25.42 7.84 19.30
CA PHE A 96 -23.95 7.69 19.32
C PHE A 96 -23.42 6.73 18.24
N GLY A 97 -24.31 5.99 17.56
CA GLY A 97 -23.94 5.13 16.44
C GLY A 97 -23.59 5.89 15.16
N ASP A 98 -23.81 7.21 15.12
CA ASP A 98 -23.46 8.04 13.97
C ASP A 98 -21.93 8.21 13.89
N ALA A 99 -21.36 7.95 12.71
CA ALA A 99 -19.93 8.11 12.44
C ALA A 99 -19.41 9.51 12.80
N ASN A 100 -20.24 10.55 12.65
CA ASN A 100 -19.88 11.91 13.03
C ASN A 100 -19.74 12.05 14.57
N CYS A 101 -20.62 11.42 15.35
CA CYS A 101 -20.48 11.40 16.80
C CYS A 101 -19.21 10.64 17.23
N MET A 102 -18.98 9.50 16.56
CA MET A 102 -17.71 8.77 16.40
C MET A 102 -16.47 9.68 16.44
N GLU A 103 -16.36 10.41 15.33
CA GLU A 103 -15.26 11.31 15.01
C GLU A 103 -15.09 12.42 16.05
N GLN A 104 -16.19 13.07 16.48
CA GLN A 104 -16.09 14.15 17.47
C GLN A 104 -15.55 13.66 18.81
N LEU A 105 -15.99 12.49 19.28
CA LEU A 105 -15.45 11.90 20.52
C LEU A 105 -13.96 11.57 20.39
N LEU A 106 -13.54 11.00 19.25
CA LEU A 106 -12.13 10.72 18.98
C LEU A 106 -11.30 12.01 18.96
N VAL A 107 -11.80 13.08 18.32
CA VAL A 107 -11.16 14.40 18.29
C VAL A 107 -11.05 15.01 19.70
N HIS A 108 -12.11 14.92 20.51
CA HIS A 108 -12.06 15.42 21.89
C HIS A 108 -11.08 14.63 22.75
N CYS A 109 -11.01 13.30 22.57
CA CYS A 109 -10.02 12.46 23.24
C CYS A 109 -8.58 12.85 22.86
N ALA A 110 -8.33 13.07 21.56
CA ALA A 110 -7.02 13.49 21.06
C ALA A 110 -6.58 14.82 21.69
N ASN A 111 -7.46 15.83 21.72
CA ASN A 111 -7.19 17.10 22.37
C ASN A 111 -6.91 16.93 23.87
N ALA A 112 -7.72 16.16 24.58
CA ALA A 112 -7.53 15.91 26.02
C ALA A 112 -6.17 15.27 26.32
N ILE A 113 -5.72 14.32 25.48
CA ILE A 113 -4.40 13.71 25.59
C ILE A 113 -3.29 14.75 25.34
N GLU A 114 -3.40 15.57 24.29
CA GLU A 114 -2.41 16.61 23.98
C GLU A 114 -2.31 17.68 25.07
N THR A 115 -3.43 18.05 25.70
CA THR A 115 -3.46 19.01 26.81
C THR A 115 -3.16 18.37 28.18
N ASN A 116 -2.82 17.08 28.24
CA ASN A 116 -2.58 16.32 29.48
C ASN A 116 -3.78 16.35 30.46
N ASP A 117 -5.01 16.45 29.96
CA ASP A 117 -6.23 16.33 30.76
C ASP A 117 -6.58 14.86 30.95
N VAL A 118 -5.92 14.23 31.93
CA VAL A 118 -6.07 12.80 32.25
C VAL A 118 -7.52 12.45 32.56
N THR A 119 -8.23 13.30 33.30
CA THR A 119 -9.60 13.03 33.74
C THR A 119 -10.55 13.03 32.55
N LEU A 120 -10.48 14.04 31.68
CA LEU A 120 -11.31 14.10 30.49
C LEU A 120 -10.97 12.98 29.51
N ALA A 121 -9.67 12.72 29.29
CA ALA A 121 -9.23 11.61 28.44
C ALA A 121 -9.78 10.27 28.94
N GLN A 122 -9.68 9.98 30.24
CA GLN A 122 -10.24 8.75 30.83
C GLN A 122 -11.75 8.61 30.57
N GLN A 123 -12.50 9.69 30.77
CA GLN A 123 -13.95 9.68 30.57
C GLN A 123 -14.31 9.38 29.11
N ILE A 124 -13.64 10.03 28.15
CA ILE A 124 -13.91 9.84 26.72
C ILE A 124 -13.48 8.44 26.27
N LEU A 125 -12.31 7.96 26.70
CA LEU A 125 -11.85 6.59 26.42
C LEU A 125 -12.86 5.56 26.91
N TRP A 126 -13.42 5.75 28.11
CA TRP A 126 -14.47 4.88 28.64
C TRP A 126 -15.73 4.91 27.77
N VAL A 127 -16.19 6.08 27.34
CA VAL A 127 -17.36 6.19 26.44
C VAL A 127 -17.09 5.47 25.12
N LEU A 128 -15.96 5.76 24.48
CA LEU A 128 -15.55 5.14 23.21
C LEU A 128 -15.51 3.61 23.31
N ASN A 129 -14.94 3.07 24.39
CA ASN A 129 -14.88 1.64 24.62
C ASN A 129 -16.27 0.96 24.72
N ASN A 130 -17.31 1.70 25.09
CA ASN A 130 -18.68 1.17 25.18
C ASN A 130 -19.48 1.31 23.87
N ILE A 131 -19.16 2.29 23.02
CA ILE A 131 -19.92 2.56 21.79
C ILE A 131 -19.27 1.99 20.52
N ALA A 132 -17.96 1.71 20.55
CA ALA A 132 -17.17 1.23 19.42
C ALA A 132 -16.62 -0.19 19.69
N PRO A 133 -17.48 -1.22 19.77
CA PRO A 133 -17.04 -2.59 19.92
C PRO A 133 -16.23 -3.06 18.70
N PRO A 134 -15.13 -3.82 18.88
CA PRO A 134 -14.25 -4.24 17.80
C PRO A 134 -14.90 -5.23 16.82
N ASP A 135 -16.04 -5.85 17.16
CA ASP A 135 -16.82 -6.77 16.34
C ASP A 135 -18.11 -6.15 15.77
N GLY A 136 -18.29 -4.84 15.95
CA GLY A 136 -19.44 -4.06 15.52
C GLY A 136 -19.61 -3.88 14.00
N ASP A 137 -20.35 -2.86 13.61
CA ASP A 137 -20.39 -2.39 12.21
C ASP A 137 -19.06 -1.73 11.77
N SER A 138 -18.93 -1.40 10.48
CA SER A 138 -17.72 -0.79 9.92
C SER A 138 -17.27 0.47 10.67
N ASN A 139 -18.19 1.34 11.07
CA ASN A 139 -17.87 2.58 11.79
C ASN A 139 -17.40 2.29 13.22
N GLN A 140 -18.03 1.34 13.90
CA GLN A 140 -17.62 0.89 15.23
C GLN A 140 -16.22 0.26 15.22
N ARG A 141 -15.93 -0.61 14.24
CA ARG A 141 -14.59 -1.22 14.11
C ARG A 141 -13.51 -0.18 13.76
N LEU A 142 -13.83 0.78 12.89
CA LEU A 142 -12.96 1.91 12.59
C LEU A 142 -12.67 2.71 13.88
N ALA A 143 -13.70 3.12 14.60
CA ALA A 143 -13.56 3.87 15.85
C ALA A 143 -12.79 3.09 16.92
N SER A 144 -12.95 1.75 16.99
CA SER A 144 -12.15 0.88 17.85
C SER A 144 -10.67 0.91 17.48
N GLY A 145 -10.33 0.95 16.17
CA GLY A 145 -8.95 1.11 15.70
C GLY A 145 -8.33 2.43 16.17
N PHE A 146 -9.07 3.54 16.06
CA PHE A 146 -8.62 4.85 16.54
C PHE A 146 -8.53 4.92 18.06
N LEU A 147 -9.47 4.33 18.80
CA LEU A 147 -9.43 4.23 20.26
C LEU A 147 -8.14 3.54 20.73
N ARG A 148 -7.80 2.42 20.09
CA ARG A 148 -6.57 1.68 20.39
C ARG A 148 -5.32 2.52 20.12
N ALA A 149 -5.29 3.24 19.00
CA ALA A 149 -4.19 4.13 18.65
C ALA A 149 -4.06 5.33 19.62
N LEU A 150 -5.18 5.93 20.05
CA LEU A 150 -5.18 6.99 21.07
C LEU A 150 -4.70 6.47 22.42
N THR A 151 -5.05 5.23 22.79
CA THR A 151 -4.55 4.57 24.00
C THR A 151 -3.03 4.38 23.93
N ALA A 152 -2.51 3.92 22.78
CA ALA A 152 -1.07 3.81 22.54
C ALA A 152 -0.35 5.17 22.57
N ARG A 153 -1.01 6.24 22.10
CA ARG A 153 -0.50 7.62 22.24
C ARG A 153 -0.47 8.09 23.69
N ALA A 154 -1.55 7.85 24.44
CA ALA A 154 -1.66 8.22 25.85
C ALA A 154 -0.54 7.58 26.68
N ALA A 155 -0.19 6.33 26.40
CA ALA A 155 0.93 5.61 27.03
C ALA A 155 2.28 6.35 26.92
N LYS A 156 2.45 7.19 25.88
CA LYS A 156 3.68 7.93 25.56
C LYS A 156 3.59 9.42 25.90
N THR A 157 2.45 9.90 26.39
CA THR A 157 2.16 11.34 26.56
C THR A 157 2.04 11.72 28.02
N GLY A 158 3.00 12.52 28.52
CA GLY A 158 2.99 13.19 29.82
C GLY A 158 2.35 12.42 30.98
N THR A 159 1.28 12.98 31.58
CA THR A 159 0.53 12.36 32.69
C THR A 159 -0.51 11.35 32.22
N CYS A 160 -0.95 11.43 30.95
CA CYS A 160 -1.90 10.48 30.36
C CYS A 160 -1.37 9.04 30.31
N LYS A 161 -0.06 8.82 30.48
CA LYS A 161 0.51 7.46 30.64
C LYS A 161 -0.12 6.67 31.79
N MET A 162 -0.69 7.35 32.79
CA MET A 162 -1.40 6.73 33.92
C MET A 162 -2.72 6.05 33.51
N LEU A 163 -3.24 6.35 32.32
CA LEU A 163 -4.47 5.75 31.78
C LEU A 163 -4.25 4.31 31.31
N VAL A 164 -2.99 3.90 31.13
CA VAL A 164 -2.63 2.57 30.63
C VAL A 164 -2.05 1.75 31.79
N PRO A 165 -2.48 0.50 32.00
CA PRO A 165 -1.94 -0.35 33.07
C PRO A 165 -0.41 -0.44 33.00
N ALA A 166 0.25 -0.31 34.16
CA ALA A 166 1.71 -0.26 34.30
C ALA A 166 2.46 -1.54 33.83
N GLY A 167 1.74 -2.58 33.43
CA GLY A 167 2.27 -3.81 32.86
C GLY A 167 2.19 -3.90 31.34
N GLY A 168 1.84 -2.81 30.63
CA GLY A 168 1.75 -2.77 29.18
C GLY A 168 0.91 -3.92 28.64
N THR A 169 -0.41 -3.79 28.60
CA THR A 169 -1.20 -4.63 27.68
C THR A 169 -0.46 -4.60 26.35
N ASN A 170 -0.06 -5.74 25.78
CA ASN A 170 0.62 -5.81 24.50
C ASN A 170 -0.25 -5.08 23.47
N LEU A 171 -0.05 -3.77 23.34
CA LEU A 171 -0.72 -2.89 22.40
C LEU A 171 -0.17 -3.14 21.00
N SER A 172 0.89 -3.96 20.90
CA SER A 172 1.42 -4.49 19.65
C SER A 172 0.30 -5.15 18.87
N ILE A 173 0.12 -4.66 17.65
CA ILE A 173 -0.77 -5.25 16.67
C ILE A 173 -0.06 -6.46 16.11
N ASP A 174 -0.67 -7.62 16.24
CA ASP A 174 -0.17 -8.83 15.62
C ASP A 174 -0.59 -8.83 14.14
N THR A 175 0.30 -8.32 13.29
CA THR A 175 0.11 -8.29 11.83
C THR A 175 0.56 -9.60 11.21
N HIS A 176 -0.26 -10.16 10.32
CA HIS A 176 0.00 -11.49 9.75
C HIS A 176 1.21 -11.48 8.81
N ARG A 177 2.06 -12.51 8.93
CA ARG A 177 3.13 -12.78 7.97
C ARG A 177 2.60 -13.74 6.91
N PHE A 178 2.35 -13.21 5.73
CA PHE A 178 1.77 -13.94 4.61
C PHE A 178 2.81 -14.83 3.94
N ASN A 179 2.47 -16.08 3.62
CA ASN A 179 3.20 -16.76 2.54
C ASN A 179 2.78 -16.20 1.17
N VAL A 180 3.51 -16.53 0.09
CA VAL A 180 3.23 -16.02 -1.26
C VAL A 180 1.78 -16.24 -1.71
N ILE A 181 1.18 -17.38 -1.37
CA ILE A 181 -0.20 -17.70 -1.78
C ILE A 181 -1.21 -16.86 -1.00
N GLU A 182 -0.99 -16.70 0.30
CA GLU A 182 -1.85 -15.87 1.14
C GLU A 182 -1.77 -14.40 0.74
N LEU A 183 -0.56 -13.89 0.47
CA LEU A 183 -0.36 -12.51 0.02
C LEU A 183 -1.04 -12.28 -1.33
N ALA A 184 -0.90 -13.23 -2.25
CA ALA A 184 -1.56 -13.18 -3.54
C ALA A 184 -3.10 -13.14 -3.40
N ASN A 185 -3.67 -13.94 -2.51
CA ASN A 185 -5.10 -13.89 -2.21
C ASN A 185 -5.50 -12.56 -1.56
N PHE A 186 -4.65 -12.01 -0.69
CA PHE A 186 -4.87 -10.74 0.01
C PHE A 186 -4.96 -9.56 -0.97
N VAL A 187 -4.00 -9.44 -1.89
CA VAL A 187 -4.00 -8.38 -2.91
C VAL A 187 -5.16 -8.50 -3.90
N ASP A 188 -5.73 -9.71 -4.01
CA ASP A 188 -6.86 -10.04 -4.88
C ASP A 188 -8.25 -9.84 -4.20
N LEU A 189 -8.29 -9.52 -2.90
CA LEU A 189 -9.56 -9.37 -2.17
C LEU A 189 -10.37 -8.15 -2.66
N THR A 190 -9.67 -7.08 -3.01
CA THR A 190 -10.26 -5.81 -3.44
C THR A 190 -9.44 -5.27 -4.61
N PRO A 191 -10.00 -4.38 -5.46
CA PRO A 191 -9.23 -3.78 -6.54
C PRO A 191 -8.17 -2.79 -6.05
N TRP A 192 -7.97 -2.60 -4.74
CA TRP A 192 -7.05 -1.62 -4.16
C TRP A 192 -5.64 -1.68 -4.75
N HIS A 193 -5.04 -2.88 -4.79
CA HIS A 193 -3.72 -3.09 -5.39
C HIS A 193 -3.82 -3.45 -6.88
N ARG A 194 -4.82 -4.24 -7.28
CA ARG A 194 -5.01 -4.65 -8.68
C ARG A 194 -5.21 -3.46 -9.62
N PHE A 195 -5.89 -2.41 -9.19
CA PHE A 195 -6.01 -1.16 -9.92
C PHE A 195 -4.64 -0.60 -10.30
N GLY A 196 -3.76 -0.47 -9.30
CA GLY A 196 -2.39 0.00 -9.49
C GLY A 196 -1.61 -0.89 -10.45
N PHE A 197 -1.70 -2.21 -10.27
CA PHE A 197 -1.01 -3.17 -11.13
C PHE A 197 -1.45 -3.10 -12.59
N THR A 198 -2.77 -3.08 -12.84
CA THR A 198 -3.31 -3.01 -14.21
C THR A 198 -2.93 -1.69 -14.88
N ALA A 199 -3.10 -0.56 -14.18
CA ALA A 199 -2.71 0.75 -14.68
C ALA A 199 -1.21 0.82 -15.02
N ALA A 200 -0.37 0.41 -14.07
CA ALA A 200 1.08 0.39 -14.22
C ALA A 200 1.52 -0.50 -15.39
N ASN A 201 0.98 -1.72 -15.48
CA ASN A 201 1.34 -2.65 -16.54
C ASN A 201 1.01 -2.08 -17.93
N ALA A 202 -0.16 -1.47 -18.10
CA ALA A 202 -0.57 -0.90 -19.38
C ALA A 202 0.38 0.25 -19.80
N ALA A 203 0.68 1.17 -18.89
CA ALA A 203 1.63 2.26 -19.15
C ALA A 203 3.07 1.77 -19.39
N ILE A 204 3.53 0.76 -18.66
CA ILE A 204 4.86 0.15 -18.87
C ILE A 204 4.93 -0.48 -20.25
N LEU A 205 3.92 -1.26 -20.64
CA LEU A 205 3.88 -1.89 -21.96
C LEU A 205 3.97 -0.85 -23.07
N GLU A 206 3.20 0.22 -23.00
CA GLU A 206 3.26 1.33 -23.97
C GLU A 206 4.66 1.97 -24.00
N ALA A 207 5.23 2.31 -22.84
CA ALA A 207 6.52 3.00 -22.75
C ALA A 207 7.73 2.15 -23.17
N THR A 208 7.64 0.82 -23.06
CA THR A 208 8.75 -0.10 -23.35
C THR A 208 8.61 -0.81 -24.69
N GLU A 209 7.70 -0.35 -25.56
CA GLU A 209 7.55 -0.92 -26.90
C GLU A 209 8.84 -0.74 -27.73
N GLY A 210 9.28 -1.81 -28.40
CA GLY A 210 10.48 -1.81 -29.24
C GLY A 210 11.82 -1.94 -28.50
N PHE A 211 11.84 -1.89 -27.17
CA PHE A 211 13.08 -2.12 -26.41
C PHE A 211 13.43 -3.62 -26.34
N SER A 212 14.71 -3.94 -26.48
CA SER A 212 15.23 -5.31 -26.39
C SER A 212 15.50 -5.75 -24.95
N VAL A 213 15.63 -4.81 -24.02
CA VAL A 213 15.79 -5.05 -22.59
C VAL A 213 14.86 -4.13 -21.83
N ILE A 214 14.14 -4.66 -20.84
CA ILE A 214 13.29 -3.89 -19.94
C ILE A 214 13.84 -4.05 -18.53
N HIS A 215 14.47 -3.00 -18.00
CA HIS A 215 14.96 -2.93 -16.63
C HIS A 215 13.93 -2.27 -15.72
N ILE A 216 13.26 -3.09 -14.92
CA ILE A 216 12.26 -2.67 -13.95
C ILE A 216 12.93 -2.55 -12.58
N VAL A 217 12.85 -1.36 -12.00
CA VAL A 217 13.16 -1.09 -10.60
C VAL A 217 11.83 -1.08 -9.84
N ASP A 218 11.54 -2.15 -9.11
CA ASP A 218 10.28 -2.30 -8.37
C ASP A 218 10.43 -1.84 -6.91
N LEU A 219 9.79 -0.72 -6.60
CA LEU A 219 9.63 -0.16 -5.27
C LEU A 219 8.19 -0.35 -4.83
N SER A 220 7.86 -1.58 -4.43
CA SER A 220 6.49 -1.97 -4.09
C SER A 220 6.35 -2.45 -2.64
N LEU A 221 5.28 -2.02 -1.99
CA LEU A 221 4.89 -2.54 -0.66
C LEU A 221 4.41 -4.01 -0.74
N THR A 222 3.95 -4.44 -1.92
CA THR A 222 3.34 -5.76 -2.15
C THR A 222 4.32 -6.80 -2.67
N HIS A 223 5.62 -6.69 -2.35
CA HIS A 223 6.64 -7.71 -2.64
C HIS A 223 6.56 -8.34 -4.05
N CYS A 224 6.59 -7.50 -5.10
CA CYS A 224 6.55 -7.93 -6.50
C CYS A 224 5.29 -8.71 -6.95
N MET A 225 4.17 -8.67 -6.21
CA MET A 225 2.93 -9.35 -6.62
C MET A 225 2.38 -8.87 -7.98
N GLN A 226 2.77 -7.67 -8.44
CA GLN A 226 2.49 -7.18 -9.79
C GLN A 226 3.21 -7.97 -10.89
N ILE A 227 4.47 -8.35 -10.65
CA ILE A 227 5.41 -8.81 -11.68
C ILE A 227 4.89 -10.01 -12.49
N PRO A 228 4.27 -11.06 -11.91
CA PRO A 228 3.72 -12.15 -12.69
C PRO A 228 2.69 -11.70 -13.74
N THR A 229 1.88 -10.68 -13.43
CA THR A 229 0.90 -10.15 -14.37
C THR A 229 1.54 -9.34 -15.49
N LEU A 230 2.59 -8.58 -15.17
CA LEU A 230 3.38 -7.83 -16.15
C LEU A 230 4.14 -8.76 -17.10
N VAL A 231 4.83 -9.78 -16.57
CA VAL A 231 5.56 -10.77 -17.36
C VAL A 231 4.63 -11.49 -18.34
N ASP A 232 3.43 -11.86 -17.90
CA ASP A 232 2.46 -12.50 -18.78
C ASP A 232 1.95 -11.56 -19.88
N ALA A 233 1.74 -10.28 -19.55
CA ALA A 233 1.32 -9.28 -20.54
C ALA A 233 2.43 -9.00 -21.57
N ILE A 234 3.70 -8.91 -21.13
CA ILE A 234 4.86 -8.81 -22.01
C ILE A 234 4.95 -10.05 -22.89
N ALA A 235 4.84 -11.26 -22.33
CA ALA A 235 4.91 -12.52 -23.08
C ALA A 235 3.78 -12.71 -24.09
N SER A 236 2.64 -12.04 -23.90
CA SER A 236 1.47 -12.11 -24.78
C SER A 236 1.54 -11.14 -25.96
N ARG A 237 2.53 -10.24 -25.99
CA ARG A 237 2.75 -9.35 -27.15
C ARG A 237 3.23 -10.14 -28.36
N ASN A 238 2.96 -9.58 -29.54
CA ASN A 238 3.35 -10.20 -30.78
C ASN A 238 4.80 -9.86 -31.13
N TYR A 239 5.68 -10.86 -31.04
CA TYR A 239 7.10 -10.77 -31.33
C TYR A 239 7.45 -11.42 -32.68
N HIS A 240 6.59 -11.27 -33.71
CA HIS A 240 6.98 -11.68 -35.05
C HIS A 240 8.27 -10.95 -35.47
N GLU A 241 9.27 -11.71 -35.91
CA GLU A 241 10.56 -11.24 -36.44
C GLU A 241 11.58 -10.66 -35.43
N VAL A 242 11.17 -10.39 -34.19
CA VAL A 242 12.05 -9.84 -33.13
C VAL A 242 12.00 -10.75 -31.91
N PRO A 243 13.12 -11.05 -31.22
CA PRO A 243 13.06 -11.81 -29.97
C PRO A 243 12.30 -11.04 -28.87
N PRO A 244 11.59 -11.73 -27.96
CA PRO A 244 11.03 -11.10 -26.76
C PRO A 244 12.12 -10.41 -25.92
N PRO A 245 11.80 -9.31 -25.23
CA PRO A 245 12.78 -8.57 -24.45
C PRO A 245 13.30 -9.37 -23.26
N ILE A 246 14.54 -9.10 -22.86
CA ILE A 246 15.08 -9.58 -21.58
C ILE A 246 14.53 -8.69 -20.47
N ILE A 247 13.98 -9.28 -19.42
CA ILE A 247 13.48 -8.56 -18.25
C ILE A 247 14.56 -8.53 -17.17
N LYS A 248 15.02 -7.35 -16.76
CA LYS A 248 15.85 -7.19 -15.56
C LYS A 248 14.97 -6.64 -14.45
N LEU A 249 14.82 -7.34 -13.34
CA LEU A 249 14.05 -6.89 -12.18
C LEU A 249 15.00 -6.58 -11.03
N THR A 250 15.02 -5.33 -10.59
CA THR A 250 15.77 -4.87 -9.42
C THR A 250 14.80 -4.44 -8.33
N VAL A 251 15.03 -4.91 -7.11
CA VAL A 251 14.26 -4.54 -5.92
C VAL A 251 15.18 -3.94 -4.86
N ALA A 252 14.66 -3.00 -4.07
CA ALA A 252 15.33 -2.54 -2.86
C ALA A 252 14.85 -3.35 -1.66
N ALA A 253 15.79 -3.85 -0.85
CA ALA A 253 15.48 -4.51 0.42
C ALA A 253 16.39 -3.96 1.53
N ASP A 254 15.82 -3.68 2.69
CA ASP A 254 16.60 -3.26 3.86
C ASP A 254 17.25 -4.50 4.49
N ALA A 255 18.58 -4.57 4.44
CA ALA A 255 19.36 -5.67 5.00
C ALA A 255 19.16 -5.86 6.52
N SER A 256 18.67 -4.84 7.22
CA SER A 256 18.40 -4.93 8.65
C SER A 256 17.09 -5.63 8.99
N PHE A 257 16.22 -5.93 8.00
CA PHE A 257 14.89 -6.51 8.19
C PHE A 257 14.04 -5.79 9.26
N ARG A 258 14.35 -4.51 9.55
CA ARG A 258 13.71 -3.76 10.64
C ARG A 258 12.32 -3.27 10.29
N ASP A 259 11.99 -3.27 9.01
CA ASP A 259 10.74 -2.69 8.51
C ASP A 259 9.66 -3.76 8.47
N ASN A 260 9.00 -3.96 9.61
CA ASN A 260 7.76 -4.73 9.75
C ASN A 260 6.56 -3.91 9.24
N ILE A 261 6.63 -3.45 7.98
CA ILE A 261 5.54 -2.72 7.34
C ILE A 261 4.59 -3.75 6.71
N PRO A 262 3.30 -3.75 7.07
CA PRO A 262 2.32 -4.65 6.45
C PRO A 262 2.01 -4.28 4.99
N PRO A 263 1.62 -5.26 4.14
CA PRO A 263 1.55 -6.69 4.42
C PRO A 263 2.95 -7.34 4.41
N MET A 264 3.27 -8.13 5.44
CA MET A 264 4.60 -8.72 5.60
C MET A 264 4.71 -10.07 4.89
N LEU A 265 5.74 -10.28 4.06
CA LEU A 265 6.00 -11.56 3.40
C LEU A 265 6.93 -12.47 4.23
N ASP A 266 6.54 -13.73 4.39
CA ASP A 266 7.34 -14.79 5.00
C ASP A 266 8.13 -15.59 3.96
N LEU A 267 8.95 -14.87 3.18
CA LEU A 267 9.82 -15.42 2.15
C LEU A 267 11.00 -14.46 1.93
N SER A 268 12.21 -14.99 1.78
CA SER A 268 13.36 -14.15 1.42
C SER A 268 13.21 -13.62 -0.01
N TYR A 269 13.81 -12.45 -0.29
CA TYR A 269 13.82 -11.91 -1.65
C TYR A 269 14.61 -12.79 -2.64
N ASP A 270 15.61 -13.55 -2.17
CA ASP A 270 16.33 -14.51 -3.01
C ASP A 270 15.42 -15.66 -3.46
N GLU A 271 14.62 -16.23 -2.55
CA GLU A 271 13.65 -17.27 -2.88
C GLU A 271 12.50 -16.73 -3.75
N LEU A 272 12.03 -15.50 -3.48
CA LEU A 272 11.05 -14.81 -4.31
C LEU A 272 11.58 -14.62 -5.74
N GLY A 273 12.82 -14.15 -5.86
CA GLY A 273 13.53 -13.97 -7.13
C GLY A 273 13.62 -15.26 -7.93
N ALA A 274 14.02 -16.36 -7.30
CA ALA A 274 14.07 -17.67 -7.94
C ALA A 274 12.69 -18.11 -8.46
N LYS A 275 11.61 -17.88 -7.69
CA LYS A 275 10.23 -18.16 -8.13
C LYS A 275 9.81 -17.32 -9.32
N LEU A 276 10.13 -16.02 -9.33
CA LEU A 276 9.81 -15.11 -10.43
C LEU A 276 10.58 -15.46 -11.72
N VAL A 277 11.87 -15.75 -11.62
CA VAL A 277 12.69 -16.20 -12.76
C VAL A 277 12.15 -17.51 -13.34
N ASN A 278 11.75 -18.46 -12.49
CA ASN A 278 11.12 -19.70 -12.93
C ASN A 278 9.76 -19.45 -13.60
N PHE A 279 8.95 -18.53 -13.09
CA PHE A 279 7.70 -18.12 -13.72
C PHE A 279 7.94 -17.48 -15.09
N ALA A 280 8.91 -16.56 -15.22
CA ALA A 280 9.26 -15.96 -16.50
C ALA A 280 9.71 -17.00 -17.53
N ARG A 281 10.55 -17.96 -17.11
CA ARG A 281 10.96 -19.09 -17.95
C ARG A 281 9.76 -19.92 -18.42
N SER A 282 8.75 -20.13 -17.56
CA SER A 282 7.52 -20.84 -17.94
C SER A 282 6.68 -20.10 -19.00
N ARG A 283 6.94 -18.80 -19.19
CA ARG A 283 6.35 -17.93 -20.22
C ARG A 283 7.26 -17.66 -21.41
N ASN A 284 8.34 -18.44 -21.56
CA ASN A 284 9.37 -18.27 -22.58
C ASN A 284 10.05 -16.90 -22.55
N MET A 285 10.10 -16.27 -21.38
CA MET A 285 10.79 -15.00 -21.15
C MET A 285 12.10 -15.24 -20.38
N VAL A 286 13.12 -14.45 -20.70
CA VAL A 286 14.36 -14.41 -19.91
C VAL A 286 14.21 -13.32 -18.86
N MET A 287 14.46 -13.66 -17.60
CA MET A 287 14.43 -12.72 -16.48
C MET A 287 15.71 -12.84 -15.64
N GLU A 288 16.31 -11.69 -15.35
CA GLU A 288 17.33 -11.51 -14.34
C GLU A 288 16.71 -10.85 -13.11
N PHE A 289 17.04 -11.33 -11.91
CA PHE A 289 16.55 -10.77 -10.66
C PHE A 289 17.71 -10.31 -9.78
N ARG A 290 17.60 -9.11 -9.22
CA ARG A 290 18.63 -8.51 -8.36
C ARG A 290 18.00 -7.84 -7.16
N VAL A 291 18.57 -8.12 -5.99
CA VAL A 291 18.26 -7.40 -4.75
C VAL A 291 19.38 -6.41 -4.48
N VAL A 292 19.03 -5.16 -4.18
CA VAL A 292 19.96 -4.11 -3.76
C VAL A 292 19.66 -3.75 -2.31
N SER A 293 20.70 -3.80 -1.47
CA SER A 293 20.58 -3.36 -0.08
C SER A 293 20.35 -1.85 -0.03
N SER A 294 19.15 -1.41 0.34
CA SER A 294 18.75 -0.01 0.35
C SER A 294 17.49 0.16 1.21
N SER A 295 17.28 1.35 1.79
CA SER A 295 16.15 1.62 2.69
C SER A 295 15.39 2.86 2.23
N TYR A 296 14.06 2.90 2.42
CA TYR A 296 13.30 4.13 2.15
C TYR A 296 13.69 5.27 3.11
N ARG A 297 14.24 4.94 4.28
CA ARG A 297 14.60 5.88 5.35
C ARG A 297 15.69 6.86 4.93
N ASP A 298 16.57 6.46 4.03
CA ASP A 298 17.62 7.31 3.46
C ASP A 298 17.29 7.81 2.03
N GLY A 299 16.04 7.62 1.59
CA GLY A 299 15.62 7.97 0.23
C GLY A 299 16.16 7.00 -0.81
N PHE A 300 16.38 5.74 -0.45
CA PHE A 300 16.92 4.69 -1.30
C PHE A 300 18.31 5.00 -1.87
N ALA A 301 19.19 5.60 -1.07
CA ALA A 301 20.50 6.06 -1.52
C ALA A 301 21.35 4.94 -2.14
N GLY A 302 21.38 3.75 -1.52
CA GLY A 302 22.12 2.59 -2.03
C GLY A 302 21.60 2.07 -3.38
N LEU A 303 20.29 2.15 -3.62
CA LEU A 303 19.68 1.81 -4.89
C LEU A 303 20.05 2.82 -5.98
N ILE A 304 19.96 4.11 -5.68
CA ILE A 304 20.32 5.17 -6.62
C ILE A 304 21.79 5.02 -7.05
N GLU A 305 22.69 4.78 -6.11
CA GLU A 305 24.10 4.58 -6.41
C GLU A 305 24.33 3.34 -7.28
N HIS A 306 23.68 2.23 -6.95
CA HIS A 306 23.74 1.01 -7.76
C HIS A 306 23.33 1.25 -9.22
N LEU A 307 22.22 1.97 -9.43
CA LEU A 307 21.71 2.28 -10.77
C LEU A 307 22.65 3.21 -11.54
N ARG A 308 23.25 4.21 -10.90
CA ARG A 308 24.25 5.11 -11.53
C ARG A 308 25.48 4.34 -12.00
N VAL A 309 26.02 3.47 -11.15
CA VAL A 309 27.16 2.63 -11.52
C VAL A 309 26.81 1.70 -12.67
N GLN A 310 25.61 1.09 -12.67
CA GLN A 310 25.17 0.23 -13.78
C GLN A 310 25.06 0.99 -15.10
N GLN A 311 24.55 2.23 -15.09
CA GLN A 311 24.43 3.07 -16.29
C GLN A 311 25.80 3.49 -16.85
N GLN A 312 26.77 3.81 -16.00
CA GLN A 312 28.12 4.15 -16.45
C GLN A 312 28.77 2.98 -17.23
N HIS A 313 28.59 1.74 -16.76
CA HIS A 313 29.07 0.56 -17.50
C HIS A 313 28.41 0.42 -18.89
N PHE A 314 27.19 0.92 -19.06
CA PHE A 314 26.49 0.91 -20.35
C PHE A 314 27.02 1.98 -21.31
N VAL A 315 27.32 3.19 -20.81
CA VAL A 315 27.90 4.28 -21.62
C VAL A 315 29.28 3.88 -22.18
N TYR A 316 30.11 3.18 -21.39
CA TYR A 316 31.39 2.65 -21.87
C TYR A 316 31.23 1.50 -22.90
N ALA A 317 30.12 0.75 -22.86
CA ALA A 317 29.83 -0.30 -23.83
C ALA A 317 29.18 0.23 -25.12
N ALA A 318 28.44 1.34 -25.04
CA ALA A 318 27.68 1.96 -26.14
C ALA A 318 28.55 2.60 -27.23
N GLU A 319 29.86 2.73 -27.02
CA GLU A 319 30.81 3.03 -28.10
C GLU A 319 30.88 1.89 -29.14
N SER A 320 30.38 0.69 -28.80
CA SER A 320 30.04 -0.34 -29.76
C SER A 320 28.59 -0.14 -30.25
N ARG A 321 28.39 -0.01 -31.58
CA ARG A 321 27.08 0.14 -32.26
C ARG A 321 26.09 -1.04 -32.07
N THR A 322 26.34 -1.89 -31.08
CA THR A 322 25.64 -3.15 -30.85
C THR A 322 25.01 -3.21 -29.46
N THR A 323 25.00 -2.14 -28.68
CA THR A 323 24.34 -2.17 -27.36
C THR A 323 22.83 -2.29 -27.55
N PRO A 324 22.19 -3.30 -26.93
CA PRO A 324 20.75 -3.44 -26.97
C PRO A 324 20.08 -2.20 -26.37
N SER A 325 18.98 -1.75 -26.97
CA SER A 325 18.16 -0.68 -26.41
C SER A 325 17.55 -1.17 -25.09
N GLU A 326 17.89 -0.52 -23.98
CA GLU A 326 17.42 -0.84 -22.63
C GLU A 326 16.48 0.26 -22.12
N ALA A 327 15.25 -0.12 -21.79
CA ALA A 327 14.30 0.76 -21.13
C ALA A 327 14.48 0.67 -19.61
N LEU A 328 14.59 1.81 -18.93
CA LEU A 328 14.60 1.89 -17.48
C LEU A 328 13.21 2.30 -16.98
N VAL A 329 12.54 1.39 -16.28
CA VAL A 329 11.21 1.58 -15.69
C VAL A 329 11.37 1.70 -14.18
N ILE A 330 10.94 2.82 -13.61
CA ILE A 330 10.85 2.97 -12.15
C ILE A 330 9.40 2.76 -11.74
N ASN A 331 9.10 1.62 -11.11
CA ASN A 331 7.75 1.25 -10.70
C ASN A 331 7.57 1.46 -9.20
N CYS A 332 6.81 2.49 -8.82
CA CYS A 332 6.55 2.83 -7.43
C CYS A 332 5.10 2.53 -7.06
N HIS A 333 4.89 1.58 -6.14
CA HIS A 333 3.56 1.16 -5.72
C HIS A 333 3.44 1.17 -4.19
N MET A 334 2.75 2.17 -3.65
CA MET A 334 2.47 2.35 -2.22
C MET A 334 3.72 2.45 -1.33
N MET A 335 4.84 2.94 -1.89
CA MET A 335 6.14 2.95 -1.21
C MET A 335 6.69 4.35 -0.96
N LEU A 336 6.42 5.33 -1.84
CA LEU A 336 7.13 6.62 -1.79
C LEU A 336 6.73 7.47 -0.57
N HIS A 337 5.52 7.31 -0.05
CA HIS A 337 5.11 8.01 1.17
C HIS A 337 5.86 7.53 2.43
N TYR A 338 6.59 6.42 2.39
CA TYR A 338 7.46 6.03 3.50
C TYR A 338 8.76 6.83 3.56
N ILE A 339 9.21 7.41 2.43
CA ILE A 339 10.39 8.27 2.41
C ILE A 339 10.13 9.49 3.32
N PRO A 340 11.04 9.81 4.27
CA PRO A 340 10.97 11.00 5.11
C PRO A 340 10.55 12.28 4.37
N ASP A 341 9.56 12.98 4.92
CA ASP A 341 9.09 14.27 4.42
C ASP A 341 9.82 15.46 5.08
N GLU A 342 9.54 16.67 4.61
CA GLU A 342 10.07 17.92 5.15
C GLU A 342 9.76 18.16 6.63
N THR A 343 8.77 17.47 7.21
CA THR A 343 8.39 17.68 8.61
C THR A 343 9.36 17.03 9.59
N LEU A 344 10.29 16.20 9.10
CA LEU A 344 11.37 15.60 9.86
C LEU A 344 12.63 16.49 9.86
N SER A 345 12.43 17.79 10.10
CA SER A 345 13.40 18.89 9.96
C SER A 345 14.64 18.84 10.90
N ASP A 346 14.96 17.69 11.50
CA ASP A 346 16.28 17.42 12.09
C ASP A 346 17.25 17.00 10.97
N THR A 347 17.50 17.91 10.04
CA THR A 347 18.30 17.70 8.82
C THR A 347 19.80 17.69 9.07
N THR A 348 20.26 17.74 10.33
CA THR A 348 21.70 17.82 10.67
C THR A 348 22.47 16.51 10.46
N GLY A 349 21.79 15.36 10.36
CA GLY A 349 22.45 14.07 10.12
C GLY A 349 22.36 13.53 8.70
N LEU A 350 21.29 13.85 7.96
CA LEU A 350 20.99 13.21 6.67
C LEU A 350 21.72 13.84 5.48
N THR A 351 22.08 15.13 5.56
CA THR A 351 22.87 15.80 4.51
C THR A 351 24.30 15.26 4.40
N SER A 352 24.82 14.61 5.45
CA SER A 352 26.15 14.01 5.46
C SER A 352 26.30 12.85 4.46
N PHE A 353 25.23 12.11 4.17
CA PHE A 353 25.31 10.91 3.31
C PHE A 353 25.36 11.24 1.82
N LEU A 354 25.00 12.47 1.42
CA LEU A 354 25.03 12.89 0.03
C LEU A 354 26.34 13.60 -0.37
N TYR A 355 27.27 13.81 0.57
CA TYR A 355 28.45 14.66 0.37
C TYR A 355 29.82 13.99 0.62
N ASP A 356 29.89 12.67 0.82
CA ASP A 356 31.18 11.96 0.91
C ASP A 356 31.55 11.28 -0.42
N SER A 357 31.96 12.10 -1.38
CA SER A 357 32.77 11.69 -2.53
C SER A 357 33.70 12.85 -2.88
N SER A 358 34.73 13.00 -2.05
CA SER A 358 35.88 13.86 -2.35
C SER A 358 36.72 13.24 -3.46
N SER A 359 36.37 13.45 -4.73
CA SER A 359 37.36 13.60 -5.82
C SER A 359 36.66 14.09 -7.09
N LEU A 360 37.35 15.00 -7.79
CA LEU A 360 37.01 15.63 -9.09
C LEU A 360 36.24 16.95 -8.98
N ALA A 361 37.07 17.99 -8.94
CA ALA A 361 36.74 19.36 -9.25
C ALA A 361 36.12 19.51 -10.65
N ALA A 362 35.35 20.59 -10.77
CA ALA A 362 34.91 21.31 -11.96
C ALA A 362 33.48 21.07 -12.47
N SER A 363 32.72 22.17 -12.41
CA SER A 363 31.58 22.56 -13.25
C SER A 363 30.24 21.84 -13.09
N SER A 364 29.54 22.12 -11.99
CA SER A 364 28.19 22.74 -11.99
C SER A 364 27.60 22.65 -10.58
N ALA A 365 27.75 23.70 -9.77
CA ALA A 365 27.14 23.77 -8.46
C ALA A 365 25.61 23.92 -8.63
N VAL A 366 24.88 22.81 -8.53
CA VAL A 366 23.43 22.85 -8.31
C VAL A 366 23.20 23.49 -6.95
N SER A 367 22.61 24.67 -6.93
CA SER A 367 22.20 25.38 -5.73
C SER A 367 21.17 24.55 -4.95
N VAL A 368 21.61 23.82 -3.93
CA VAL A 368 20.73 23.14 -2.98
C VAL A 368 20.12 24.21 -2.07
N THR A 369 18.87 24.59 -2.32
CA THR A 369 18.08 25.41 -1.39
C THR A 369 17.85 24.65 -0.09
N PRO A 370 17.94 25.26 1.11
CA PRO A 370 17.97 24.57 2.41
C PRO A 370 16.68 23.83 2.84
N THR A 371 15.76 23.53 1.92
CA THR A 371 14.38 23.15 2.23
C THR A 371 13.83 21.99 1.39
N SER A 372 14.64 21.28 0.59
CA SER A 372 14.14 20.13 -0.16
C SER A 372 13.99 18.91 0.73
N SER A 373 12.79 18.33 0.82
CA SER A 373 12.57 17.06 1.50
C SER A 373 13.28 15.91 0.80
N LEU A 374 13.49 14.81 1.53
CA LEU A 374 14.15 13.62 1.01
C LEU A 374 13.36 13.00 -0.16
N ARG A 375 12.02 13.08 -0.12
CA ARG A 375 11.15 12.76 -1.27
C ARG A 375 11.54 13.52 -2.52
N SER A 376 11.72 14.84 -2.42
CA SER A 376 12.12 15.67 -3.56
C SER A 376 13.55 15.39 -4.03
N LEU A 377 14.48 15.06 -3.13
CA LEU A 377 15.84 14.66 -3.48
C LEU A 377 15.88 13.31 -4.20
N PHE A 378 15.05 12.36 -3.75
CA PHE A 378 14.88 11.06 -4.40
C PHE A 378 14.36 11.22 -5.83
N LEU A 379 13.29 11.99 -6.04
CA LEU A 379 12.75 12.25 -7.38
C LEU A 379 13.76 12.94 -8.30
N LYS A 380 14.52 13.92 -7.80
CA LYS A 380 15.63 14.53 -8.57
C LYS A 380 16.72 13.51 -8.92
N SER A 381 17.01 12.58 -8.01
CA SER A 381 17.97 11.51 -8.27
C SER A 381 17.47 10.55 -9.34
N LEU A 382 16.17 10.19 -9.32
CA LEU A 382 15.54 9.43 -10.40
C LEU A 382 15.61 10.19 -11.74
N ARG A 383 15.35 11.50 -11.76
CA ARG A 383 15.46 12.30 -12.99
C ARG A 383 16.87 12.24 -13.61
N GLY A 384 17.90 12.19 -12.77
CA GLY A 384 19.29 12.06 -13.20
C GLY A 384 19.67 10.68 -13.75
N LEU A 385 18.84 9.65 -13.54
CA LEU A 385 18.98 8.35 -14.17
C LEU A 385 18.31 8.30 -15.55
N ASP A 386 17.63 9.36 -15.98
CA ASP A 386 16.92 9.46 -17.26
C ASP A 386 16.03 8.23 -17.57
N PRO A 387 15.09 7.87 -16.67
CA PRO A 387 14.26 6.69 -16.86
C PRO A 387 13.34 6.83 -18.07
N THR A 388 13.05 5.72 -18.73
CA THR A 388 12.07 5.65 -19.82
C THR A 388 10.66 5.99 -19.32
N VAL A 389 10.29 5.52 -18.13
CA VAL A 389 9.03 5.90 -17.47
C VAL A 389 9.14 5.72 -15.96
N VAL A 390 8.51 6.62 -15.20
CA VAL A 390 8.26 6.48 -13.77
C VAL A 390 6.77 6.28 -13.56
N ILE A 391 6.39 5.15 -12.96
CA ILE A 391 5.02 4.86 -12.57
C ILE A 391 4.88 5.17 -11.07
N LEU A 392 3.86 5.95 -10.72
CA LEU A 392 3.51 6.24 -9.34
C LEU A 392 2.06 5.86 -9.07
N VAL A 393 1.91 4.87 -8.19
CA VAL A 393 0.63 4.46 -7.61
C VAL A 393 0.69 4.68 -6.10
N ASP A 394 -0.22 5.50 -5.58
CA ASP A 394 -0.33 5.76 -4.15
C ASP A 394 -1.78 6.06 -3.74
N GLU A 395 -2.03 6.11 -2.45
CA GLU A 395 -3.32 6.47 -1.85
C GLU A 395 -3.62 7.97 -1.99
N ASP A 396 -4.87 8.34 -2.26
CA ASP A 396 -5.30 9.75 -2.40
C ASP A 396 -5.80 10.31 -1.06
N ALA A 397 -4.90 10.44 -0.09
CA ALA A 397 -5.18 10.97 1.25
C ALA A 397 -4.07 11.93 1.75
N ASP A 398 -4.39 12.85 2.66
CA ASP A 398 -3.37 13.68 3.33
C ASP A 398 -3.21 13.29 4.80
N LEU A 399 -2.17 12.51 5.08
CA LEU A 399 -1.79 12.06 6.43
C LEU A 399 -0.49 12.73 6.91
N THR A 400 -0.06 13.83 6.27
CA THR A 400 1.24 14.47 6.55
C THR A 400 1.23 15.39 7.77
N SER A 401 0.09 15.97 8.13
CA SER A 401 -0.04 17.00 9.18
C SER A 401 0.65 16.63 10.49
N ASN A 402 1.40 17.57 11.06
CA ASN A 402 1.96 17.46 12.42
C ASN A 402 0.93 17.72 13.52
N ASN A 403 -0.19 18.39 13.20
CA ASN A 403 -1.29 18.53 14.14
C ASN A 403 -2.09 17.21 14.22
N LEU A 404 -2.21 16.65 15.42
CA LEU A 404 -2.88 15.37 15.68
C LEU A 404 -4.35 15.38 15.27
N VAL A 405 -5.08 16.45 15.59
CA VAL A 405 -6.51 16.56 15.26
C VAL A 405 -6.70 16.58 13.74
N CYS A 406 -5.88 17.35 13.02
CA CYS A 406 -5.95 17.41 11.56
C CYS A 406 -5.71 16.04 10.92
N ARG A 407 -4.64 15.33 11.30
CA ARG A 407 -4.37 14.00 10.74
C ARG A 407 -5.37 12.93 11.20
N LEU A 408 -5.93 13.05 12.40
CA LEU A 408 -7.01 12.17 12.87
C LEU A 408 -8.24 12.33 11.99
N ARG A 409 -8.69 13.56 11.74
CA ARG A 409 -9.83 13.83 10.86
C ARG A 409 -9.56 13.34 9.44
N SER A 410 -8.39 13.61 8.87
CA SER A 410 -8.02 13.11 7.54
C SER A 410 -8.05 11.58 7.48
N ALA A 411 -7.44 10.91 8.47
CA ALA A 411 -7.41 9.46 8.54
C ALA A 411 -8.80 8.86 8.72
N PHE A 412 -9.65 9.42 9.58
CA PHE A 412 -11.01 8.91 9.81
C PHE A 412 -11.87 9.04 8.55
N ASN A 413 -11.77 10.18 7.86
CA ASN A 413 -12.49 10.45 6.61
C ASN A 413 -12.00 9.63 5.41
N TYR A 414 -10.83 9.00 5.50
CA TYR A 414 -10.29 8.13 4.47
C TYR A 414 -10.46 6.63 4.80
N LEU A 415 -10.12 6.24 6.02
CA LEU A 415 -10.03 4.84 6.44
C LEU A 415 -11.38 4.17 6.70
N TRP A 416 -12.51 4.87 6.62
CA TRP A 416 -13.82 4.20 6.57
C TRP A 416 -13.97 3.32 5.32
N ILE A 417 -13.30 3.67 4.22
CA ILE A 417 -13.36 2.97 2.93
C ILE A 417 -12.93 1.49 3.07
N PRO A 418 -11.73 1.17 3.57
CA PRO A 418 -11.33 -0.22 3.71
C PRO A 418 -12.21 -1.00 4.70
N TYR A 419 -12.74 -0.39 5.77
CA TYR A 419 -13.69 -1.07 6.67
C TYR A 419 -15.05 -1.37 6.02
N ASP A 420 -15.56 -0.45 5.18
CA ASP A 420 -16.82 -0.62 4.45
C ASP A 420 -16.69 -1.62 3.28
N THR A 421 -15.56 -1.62 2.58
CA THR A 421 -15.28 -2.60 1.52
C THR A 421 -15.18 -4.01 2.08
N VAL A 422 -14.48 -4.21 3.20
CA VAL A 422 -14.37 -5.52 3.87
C VAL A 422 -15.73 -6.10 4.24
N ASP A 423 -16.66 -5.28 4.74
CA ASP A 423 -18.01 -5.73 5.07
C ASP A 423 -18.80 -6.20 3.83
N THR A 424 -18.39 -5.79 2.64
CA THR A 424 -19.01 -6.19 1.36
C THR A 424 -18.52 -7.56 0.86
N PHE A 425 -17.28 -7.97 1.16
CA PHE A 425 -16.64 -9.14 0.53
C PHE A 425 -16.19 -10.24 1.48
N LEU A 426 -16.02 -9.94 2.77
CA LEU A 426 -15.48 -10.89 3.74
C LEU A 426 -16.51 -11.24 4.82
N PRO A 427 -16.74 -12.54 5.10
CA PRO A 427 -17.62 -12.94 6.17
C PRO A 427 -17.14 -12.43 7.54
N ARG A 428 -18.11 -12.05 8.39
CA ARG A 428 -17.84 -11.75 9.81
C ARG A 428 -17.15 -12.95 10.47
N GLY A 429 -16.06 -12.67 11.20
CA GLY A 429 -15.28 -13.70 11.89
C GLY A 429 -14.26 -14.47 11.02
N SER A 430 -14.18 -14.22 9.71
CA SER A 430 -13.15 -14.85 8.87
C SER A 430 -11.73 -14.38 9.25
N LYS A 431 -10.74 -15.28 9.15
CA LYS A 431 -9.34 -14.94 9.41
C LYS A 431 -8.80 -13.88 8.45
N GLN A 432 -9.20 -13.96 7.17
CA GLN A 432 -8.82 -12.99 6.15
C GLN A 432 -9.26 -11.57 6.53
N ARG A 433 -10.47 -11.41 7.09
CA ARG A 433 -10.94 -10.13 7.61
C ARG A 433 -10.08 -9.63 8.76
N GLN A 434 -9.75 -10.52 9.70
CA GLN A 434 -8.90 -10.15 10.85
C GLN A 434 -7.51 -9.69 10.39
N TRP A 435 -6.89 -10.38 9.43
CA TRP A 435 -5.58 -9.98 8.88
C TRP A 435 -5.67 -8.62 8.16
N TYR A 436 -6.66 -8.43 7.31
CA TYR A 436 -6.86 -7.16 6.60
C TYR A 436 -7.11 -5.99 7.55
N GLU A 437 -7.93 -6.19 8.58
CA GLU A 437 -8.21 -5.15 9.57
C GLU A 437 -7.03 -4.90 10.52
N ALA A 438 -6.17 -5.91 10.78
CA ALA A 438 -4.94 -5.73 11.53
C ALA A 438 -3.97 -4.79 10.81
N ASP A 439 -3.79 -4.96 9.49
CA ASP A 439 -2.93 -4.09 8.68
C ASP A 439 -3.44 -2.64 8.66
N ILE A 440 -4.76 -2.43 8.53
CA ILE A 440 -5.35 -1.08 8.64
C ILE A 440 -5.18 -0.51 10.05
N CYS A 441 -5.38 -1.34 11.08
CA CYS A 441 -5.17 -0.94 12.47
C CYS A 441 -3.73 -0.50 12.72
N TRP A 442 -2.75 -1.14 12.07
CA TRP A 442 -1.35 -0.76 12.15
C TRP A 442 -1.12 0.62 11.54
N LYS A 443 -1.70 0.87 10.37
CA LYS A 443 -1.68 2.20 9.74
C LYS A 443 -2.30 3.27 10.63
N ILE A 444 -3.48 3.03 11.22
CA ILE A 444 -4.14 3.96 12.15
C ILE A 444 -3.22 4.27 13.34
N GLU A 445 -2.63 3.24 13.96
CA GLU A 445 -1.72 3.44 15.08
C GLU A 445 -0.48 4.25 14.67
N ASN A 446 0.13 3.96 13.52
CA ASN A 446 1.28 4.71 13.06
C ASN A 446 0.96 6.19 12.87
N VAL A 447 -0.18 6.51 12.23
CA VAL A 447 -0.63 7.89 11.99
C VAL A 447 -0.92 8.64 13.29
N ILE A 448 -1.53 7.99 14.28
CA ILE A 448 -2.06 8.66 15.48
C ILE A 448 -1.08 8.63 16.65
N ALA A 449 -0.48 7.47 16.93
CA ALA A 449 0.29 7.22 18.15
C ALA A 449 1.78 7.57 18.05
N HIS A 450 2.35 7.61 16.83
CA HIS A 450 3.77 7.87 16.62
C HIS A 450 4.05 9.32 16.19
N GLU A 451 5.29 9.74 16.37
CA GLU A 451 5.84 11.04 15.94
C GLU A 451 7.26 10.85 15.40
N GLY A 452 7.80 11.92 14.79
CA GLY A 452 9.17 11.91 14.28
C GLY A 452 9.42 10.74 13.32
N VAL A 453 10.60 10.14 13.43
CA VAL A 453 11.06 9.02 12.58
C VAL A 453 10.26 7.72 12.77
N GLN A 454 9.45 7.61 13.82
CA GLN A 454 8.61 6.43 14.06
C GLN A 454 7.28 6.50 13.31
N ARG A 455 6.83 7.72 12.94
CA ARG A 455 5.64 7.93 12.11
C ARG A 455 6.06 7.89 10.65
N VAL A 456 5.74 6.80 9.97
CA VAL A 456 6.13 6.51 8.58
C VAL A 456 4.96 6.60 7.60
N GLU A 457 3.72 6.41 8.08
CA GLU A 457 2.47 6.47 7.30
C GLU A 457 2.08 7.93 6.99
N ARG A 458 2.86 8.57 6.10
CA ARG A 458 2.77 10.00 5.75
C ARG A 458 2.30 10.18 4.30
N VAL A 459 1.15 9.60 4.00
CA VAL A 459 0.50 9.64 2.68
C VAL A 459 0.26 11.08 2.23
N GLU A 460 0.54 11.35 0.95
CA GLU A 460 0.27 12.63 0.29
C GLU A 460 -0.83 12.48 -0.76
N PRO A 461 -1.69 13.49 -0.92
CA PRO A 461 -2.70 13.49 -1.97
C PRO A 461 -2.05 13.61 -3.34
N LYS A 462 -2.72 13.11 -4.39
CA LYS A 462 -2.17 13.06 -5.76
C LYS A 462 -1.61 14.39 -6.27
N ASN A 463 -2.30 15.51 -5.97
CA ASN A 463 -1.90 16.84 -6.45
C ASN A 463 -0.53 17.27 -5.87
N ARG A 464 -0.18 16.79 -4.67
CA ARG A 464 1.13 17.09 -4.07
C ARG A 464 2.22 16.25 -4.72
N TRP A 465 1.95 14.98 -5.01
CA TRP A 465 2.85 14.13 -5.79
C TRP A 465 3.08 14.69 -7.19
N GLU A 466 2.04 15.12 -7.90
CA GLU A 466 2.12 15.81 -9.18
C GLU A 466 3.06 17.03 -9.12
N GLN A 467 2.88 17.90 -8.12
CA GLN A 467 3.75 19.06 -7.92
C GLN A 467 5.22 18.64 -7.68
N ARG A 468 5.45 17.59 -6.90
CA ARG A 468 6.81 17.07 -6.65
C ARG A 468 7.45 16.53 -7.92
N MET A 469 6.70 15.79 -8.74
CA MET A 469 7.17 15.26 -10.04
C MET A 469 7.54 16.40 -11.00
N LYS A 470 6.64 17.39 -11.15
CA LYS A 470 6.88 18.58 -11.98
C LYS A 470 8.10 19.38 -11.52
N ASN A 471 8.25 19.59 -10.20
CA ASN A 471 9.41 20.26 -9.61
C ASN A 471 10.72 19.47 -9.77
N ALA A 472 10.63 18.15 -9.96
CA ALA A 472 11.76 17.28 -10.27
C ALA A 472 12.01 17.14 -11.79
N SER A 473 11.38 17.99 -12.62
CA SER A 473 11.51 17.99 -14.08
C SER A 473 11.00 16.71 -14.74
N PHE A 474 9.87 16.21 -14.27
CA PHE A 474 9.07 15.21 -14.97
C PHE A 474 7.80 15.84 -15.56
N GLN A 475 7.32 15.26 -16.67
CA GLN A 475 6.05 15.58 -17.30
C GLN A 475 5.10 14.40 -17.18
N GLY A 476 3.86 14.66 -16.75
CA GLY A 476 2.82 13.65 -16.65
C GLY A 476 2.30 13.24 -18.02
N VAL A 477 2.00 11.95 -18.18
CA VAL A 477 1.44 11.37 -19.41
C VAL A 477 0.03 10.86 -19.14
N ALA A 478 -0.92 11.25 -19.98
CA ALA A 478 -2.28 10.76 -19.92
C ALA A 478 -2.33 9.27 -20.29
N PHE A 479 -3.07 8.47 -19.51
CA PHE A 479 -3.33 7.08 -19.87
C PHE A 479 -4.18 6.99 -21.15
N SER A 480 -3.80 6.08 -22.04
CA SER A 480 -4.53 5.78 -23.27
C SER A 480 -5.94 5.27 -22.97
N GLU A 481 -6.85 5.36 -23.95
CA GLU A 481 -8.20 4.79 -23.80
C GLU A 481 -8.16 3.26 -23.62
N ASP A 482 -7.19 2.58 -24.22
CA ASP A 482 -6.98 1.15 -24.08
C ASP A 482 -6.55 0.78 -22.65
N SER A 483 -5.58 1.53 -22.08
CA SER A 483 -5.18 1.42 -20.68
C SER A 483 -6.37 1.62 -19.73
N VAL A 484 -7.20 2.64 -19.98
CA VAL A 484 -8.39 2.93 -19.17
C VAL A 484 -9.45 1.82 -19.33
N ALA A 485 -9.61 1.25 -20.51
CA ALA A 485 -10.53 0.15 -20.78
C ALA A 485 -10.10 -1.13 -20.04
N GLU A 486 -8.80 -1.43 -19.98
CA GLU A 486 -8.27 -2.57 -19.23
C GLU A 486 -8.55 -2.44 -17.73
N VAL A 487 -8.34 -1.25 -17.16
CA VAL A 487 -8.67 -0.98 -15.75
C VAL A 487 -10.17 -1.12 -15.50
N LYS A 488 -11.03 -0.59 -16.38
CA LYS A 488 -12.49 -0.76 -16.26
C LYS A 488 -12.90 -2.23 -16.28
N ALA A 489 -12.36 -3.02 -17.21
CA ALA A 489 -12.65 -4.44 -17.31
C ALA A 489 -12.22 -5.23 -16.04
N MET A 490 -11.12 -4.81 -15.39
CA MET A 490 -10.70 -5.37 -14.11
C MET A 490 -11.67 -5.02 -12.98
N LEU A 491 -12.20 -3.79 -12.95
CA LEU A 491 -13.17 -3.35 -11.94
C LEU A 491 -14.51 -4.07 -12.07
N ASP A 492 -14.94 -4.41 -13.29
CA ASP A 492 -16.17 -5.18 -13.54
C ASP A 492 -16.17 -6.58 -12.90
N GLU A 493 -15.00 -7.08 -12.47
CA GLU A 493 -14.88 -8.35 -11.74
C GLU A 493 -15.08 -8.23 -10.21
N HIS A 494 -15.26 -7.01 -9.70
CA HIS A 494 -15.44 -6.70 -8.28
C HIS A 494 -16.87 -6.22 -8.00
N ALA A 495 -17.28 -6.13 -6.72
CA ALA A 495 -18.67 -5.73 -6.42
C ALA A 495 -18.95 -4.27 -6.75
N ALA A 496 -20.25 -3.99 -6.88
CA ALA A 496 -20.77 -2.64 -7.02
C ALA A 496 -20.24 -1.72 -5.91
N GLY A 497 -19.90 -0.50 -6.28
CA GLY A 497 -19.33 0.52 -5.38
C GLY A 497 -17.96 0.99 -5.86
N TRP A 498 -17.17 0.12 -6.50
CA TRP A 498 -15.94 0.52 -7.16
C TRP A 498 -16.21 1.31 -8.43
N GLY A 499 -15.39 2.33 -8.70
CA GLY A 499 -15.48 3.14 -9.91
C GLY A 499 -14.13 3.72 -10.30
N LEU A 500 -14.06 4.29 -11.50
CA LEU A 500 -12.85 4.89 -12.07
C LEU A 500 -13.13 6.33 -12.50
N LYS A 501 -12.29 7.27 -12.05
CA LYS A 501 -12.23 8.64 -12.58
C LYS A 501 -11.00 8.77 -13.47
N LYS A 502 -11.16 9.36 -14.64
CA LYS A 502 -10.06 9.79 -15.51
C LYS A 502 -9.88 11.29 -15.35
N GLU A 503 -8.65 11.68 -15.06
CA GLU A 503 -8.18 13.06 -14.98
C GLU A 503 -7.01 13.23 -15.99
N ASP A 504 -6.45 14.43 -16.14
CA ASP A 504 -5.48 14.72 -17.21
C ASP A 504 -4.20 13.86 -17.11
N GLU A 505 -3.58 13.81 -15.93
CA GLU A 505 -2.32 13.07 -15.67
C GLU A 505 -2.53 11.83 -14.78
N HIS A 506 -3.76 11.59 -14.34
CA HIS A 506 -4.09 10.56 -13.35
C HIS A 506 -5.30 9.76 -13.77
N ILE A 507 -5.32 8.50 -13.34
CA ILE A 507 -6.57 7.77 -13.15
C ILE A 507 -6.74 7.47 -11.66
N VAL A 508 -7.97 7.49 -11.18
CA VAL A 508 -8.28 7.40 -9.75
C VAL A 508 -9.33 6.32 -9.51
N LEU A 509 -8.97 5.33 -8.71
CA LEU A 509 -9.88 4.35 -8.14
C LEU A 509 -10.78 5.03 -7.11
N THR A 510 -12.06 4.72 -7.17
CA THR A 510 -13.06 5.28 -6.25
C THR A 510 -13.90 4.19 -5.60
N TRP A 511 -14.36 4.46 -4.38
CA TRP A 511 -15.34 3.67 -3.67
C TRP A 511 -16.52 4.54 -3.27
N LYS A 512 -17.73 4.21 -3.76
CA LYS A 512 -18.95 5.00 -3.58
C LYS A 512 -18.75 6.50 -3.92
N GLY A 513 -17.92 6.78 -4.93
CA GLY A 513 -17.58 8.12 -5.41
C GLY A 513 -16.42 8.83 -4.70
N HIS A 514 -15.94 8.29 -3.57
CA HIS A 514 -14.78 8.82 -2.84
C HIS A 514 -13.47 8.28 -3.45
N ASN A 515 -12.44 9.12 -3.54
CA ASN A 515 -11.14 8.71 -4.07
C ASN A 515 -10.43 7.76 -3.11
N VAL A 516 -9.73 6.77 -3.66
CA VAL A 516 -9.03 5.72 -2.89
C VAL A 516 -7.55 5.70 -3.27
N VAL A 517 -7.25 5.25 -4.49
CA VAL A 517 -5.89 5.09 -5.01
C VAL A 517 -5.80 5.84 -6.33
N PHE A 518 -4.71 6.53 -6.59
CA PHE A 518 -4.42 7.11 -7.90
C PHE A 518 -3.26 6.37 -8.58
N ALA A 519 -3.22 6.40 -9.90
CA ALA A 519 -2.09 5.97 -10.71
C ALA A 519 -1.73 7.09 -11.69
N SER A 520 -0.43 7.30 -11.90
CA SER A 520 0.15 8.30 -12.80
C SER A 520 1.41 7.76 -13.45
N ALA A 521 1.68 8.20 -14.68
CA ALA A 521 2.87 7.86 -15.44
C ALA A 521 3.62 9.14 -15.83
N TRP A 522 4.95 9.10 -15.72
CA TRP A 522 5.79 10.29 -15.83
C TRP A 522 7.01 10.03 -16.70
N LEU A 523 7.33 10.98 -17.56
CA LEU A 523 8.53 10.97 -18.41
C LEU A 523 9.47 12.10 -18.00
N PRO A 524 10.79 11.96 -18.18
CA PRO A 524 11.72 13.08 -18.11
C PRO A 524 11.25 14.23 -19.02
N ALA A 525 11.11 15.44 -18.44
CA ALA A 525 10.73 16.64 -19.20
C ALA A 525 11.91 17.25 -19.96
#